data_AF-A0A2V7HYH2-F1
#
_entry.id   AF-A0A2V7HYH2-F1
#
_cell.length_a   1.000
_cell.length_b   1.000
_cell.length_c   1.000
_cell.angle_alpha   90.00
_cell.angle_beta   90.00
_cell.angle_gamma   90.00
#
_symmetry.space_group_name_H-M   'P 1'
#
loop_
_entity.id
_entity.type
_entity.pdbx_description
1 polymer ?
#
loop_
_entity_poly.entity_id
_entity_poly.type
_entity_poly.pdbx_seq_one_letter_code
_entity_poly.pdbx_strand_id
1 'polypeptide(L)' 'MIRTQISLEETAYREAKMEARRQGISLAEFLRRAVRLALPPPARTGRAWMRYAGVVASGDSNASRSVDRVVYQRPRP' A
#
# COMPACT_ATOMS: atom_id res chain seq x y z
N MET A 1 -0.40 -14.77 15.97
CA MET A 1 -1.39 -13.72 16.29
C MET A 1 -1.10 -13.23 17.70
N ILE A 2 -1.04 -11.92 17.95
CA ILE A 2 -0.86 -11.35 19.30
C ILE A 2 -2.24 -11.06 19.89
N ARG A 3 -2.50 -11.46 21.14
CA ARG A 3 -3.76 -11.16 21.82
C ARG A 3 -3.72 -9.73 22.36
N THR A 4 -4.74 -8.95 22.05
CA THR A 4 -4.88 -7.56 22.53
C THR A 4 -6.29 -7.37 23.09
N GLN A 5 -6.38 -6.73 24.25
CA GLN A 5 -7.66 -6.28 24.82
C GLN A 5 -7.81 -4.79 24.51
N ILE A 6 -8.97 -4.41 24.01
CA ILE A 6 -9.34 -3.02 23.74
C ILE A 6 -10.69 -2.75 24.40
N SER A 7 -10.86 -1.55 24.95
CA SER A 7 -12.16 -1.06 25.38
C SER A 7 -12.84 -0.38 24.19
N LEU A 8 -14.15 -0.63 24.04
CA LEU A 8 -14.99 0.00 23.03
C LEU A 8 -16.20 0.59 23.74
N GLU A 9 -16.71 1.71 23.24
CA GLU A 9 -18.05 2.15 23.62
C GLU A 9 -19.07 1.08 23.28
N GLU A 10 -20.11 0.94 24.09
CA GLU A 10 -21.11 -0.11 23.89
C GLU A 10 -21.81 0.02 22.54
N THR A 11 -22.13 1.25 22.12
CA THR A 11 -22.71 1.58 20.81
C THR A 11 -21.83 1.05 19.68
N ALA A 12 -20.53 1.41 19.69
CA ALA A 12 -19.56 0.95 18.69
C ALA A 12 -19.42 -0.59 18.68
N TYR A 13 -19.44 -1.23 19.85
CA TYR A 13 -19.40 -2.69 19.94
C TYR A 13 -20.64 -3.34 19.29
N ARG A 14 -21.84 -2.79 19.54
CA ARG A 14 -23.10 -3.30 18.97
C ARG A 14 -23.13 -3.13 17.47
N GLU A 15 -22.76 -1.95 16.96
CA GLU A 15 -22.67 -1.66 15.53
C GLU A 15 -21.69 -2.60 14.83
N ALA A 16 -20.49 -2.77 15.38
CA ALA A 16 -19.50 -3.69 14.84
C ALA A 16 -20.02 -5.14 14.80
N LYS A 17 -20.79 -5.57 15.81
CA LYS A 17 -21.39 -6.92 15.84
C LYS A 17 -22.45 -7.11 14.76
N MET A 18 -23.32 -6.10 14.55
CA MET A 18 -24.34 -6.13 13.51
C MET A 18 -23.71 -6.17 12.13
N GLU A 19 -22.69 -5.34 11.91
CA GLU A 19 -22.00 -5.26 10.62
C GLU A 19 -21.21 -6.55 10.31
N ALA A 20 -20.52 -7.12 11.30
CA ALA A 20 -19.86 -8.40 11.15
C ALA A 20 -20.85 -9.52 10.76
N ARG A 21 -22.03 -9.55 11.40
CA ARG A 21 -23.11 -10.48 11.07
C ARG A 21 -23.64 -10.26 9.65
N ARG A 22 -23.85 -9.01 9.24
CA ARG A 22 -24.30 -8.64 7.88
C ARG A 22 -23.31 -9.10 6.81
N GLN A 23 -22.01 -9.04 7.10
CA GLN A 23 -20.94 -9.51 6.22
C GLN A 23 -20.69 -11.03 6.29
N GLY A 24 -21.33 -11.75 7.22
CA GLY A 24 -21.12 -13.18 7.43
C GLY A 24 -19.73 -13.52 7.98
N ILE A 25 -19.10 -12.61 8.74
CA ILE A 25 -17.76 -12.79 9.33
C ILE A 25 -17.81 -12.67 10.86
N SER A 26 -16.77 -13.16 11.53
CA SER A 26 -16.64 -12.97 12.98
C SER A 26 -16.36 -11.49 13.33
N LEU A 27 -16.76 -11.06 14.53
CA LEU A 27 -16.43 -9.72 15.06
C LEU A 27 -14.91 -9.47 15.04
N ALA A 28 -14.12 -10.47 15.41
CA ALA A 28 -12.66 -10.36 15.41
C ALA A 28 -12.11 -10.08 14.01
N GLU A 29 -12.69 -10.72 12.98
CA GLU A 29 -12.29 -10.49 11.60
C GLU A 29 -12.71 -9.11 11.09
N PHE A 30 -13.92 -8.67 11.44
CA PHE A 30 -14.36 -7.32 11.16
C PHE A 30 -13.39 -6.28 11.75
N LEU A 31 -13.03 -6.41 13.02
CA LEU A 31 -12.07 -5.52 13.68
C LEU A 31 -10.68 -5.57 13.04
N ARG A 32 -10.19 -6.75 12.63
CA ARG A 32 -8.91 -6.86 11.89
C ARG A 32 -8.94 -6.08 10.58
N ARG A 33 -10.04 -6.15 9.82
CA ARG A 33 -10.22 -5.39 8.57
C ARG A 33 -10.29 -3.90 8.84
N ALA A 34 -11.05 -3.48 9.85
CA ALA A 34 -11.14 -2.08 10.25
C ALA A 34 -9.76 -1.51 10.63
N VAL A 35 -8.99 -2.22 11.46
CA VAL A 35 -7.62 -1.84 11.80
C VAL A 35 -6.73 -1.80 10.55
N ARG A 36 -6.82 -2.79 9.66
CA ARG A 36 -6.04 -2.81 8.42
C ARG A 36 -6.35 -1.62 7.51
N LEU A 37 -7.61 -1.21 7.42
CA LEU A 37 -8.05 -0.08 6.61
C LEU A 37 -7.60 1.27 7.20
N ALA A 38 -7.56 1.39 8.52
CA ALA A 38 -7.13 2.60 9.20
C ALA A 38 -5.60 2.78 9.18
N LEU A 39 -4.83 1.69 9.08
CA LEU A 39 -3.38 1.75 8.98
C LEU A 39 -2.95 2.18 7.58
N PRO A 40 -1.85 2.94 7.44
CA PRO A 40 -1.25 3.18 6.14
C PRO A 40 -0.92 1.85 5.46
N PRO A 41 -0.94 1.79 4.12
CA PRO A 41 -0.52 0.60 3.41
C PRO A 41 0.86 0.17 3.94
N PRO A 42 1.08 -1.13 4.16
CA PRO A 42 2.33 -1.61 4.71
C PRO A 42 3.47 -1.01 3.90
N ALA A 43 4.46 -0.43 4.59
CA ALA A 43 5.66 0.07 3.95
C ALA A 43 6.15 -1.05 3.02
N ARG A 44 6.14 -0.80 1.71
CA ARG A 44 6.45 -1.84 0.73
C ARG A 44 7.86 -2.34 1.05
N THR A 45 7.95 -3.54 1.64
CA THR A 45 9.20 -4.23 1.86
C THR A 45 9.70 -4.65 0.49
N GLY A 46 10.42 -3.73 -0.16
CA GLY A 46 10.73 -3.76 -1.58
C GLY A 46 10.14 -2.55 -2.28
N ARG A 47 11.00 -1.55 -2.56
CA ARG A 47 10.59 -0.30 -3.17
C ARG A 47 9.80 -0.58 -4.46
N ALA A 48 8.56 -0.12 -4.47
CA ALA A 48 7.59 -0.31 -5.56
C ALA A 48 8.13 -0.14 -6.98
N TRP A 49 8.92 0.92 -7.10
CA TRP A 49 9.47 1.44 -8.33
C TRP A 49 10.61 0.56 -8.86
N MET A 50 11.19 -0.29 -8.01
CA MET A 50 12.23 -1.23 -8.42
C MET A 50 11.69 -2.43 -9.20
N ARG A 51 10.37 -2.66 -9.26
CA ARG A 51 9.78 -3.72 -10.12
C ARG A 51 10.13 -3.54 -11.60
N TYR A 52 10.38 -2.29 -12.01
CA TYR A 52 10.74 -1.94 -13.38
C TYR A 52 12.20 -1.46 -13.52
N ALA A 53 13.00 -1.52 -12.46
CA ALA A 53 14.42 -1.18 -12.55
C ALA A 53 15.11 -2.20 -13.48
N GLY A 54 15.69 -1.71 -14.58
CA GLY A 54 16.29 -2.53 -15.63
C GLY A 54 15.35 -3.00 -16.74
N VAL A 55 14.05 -2.67 -16.70
CA VAL A 55 13.04 -3.07 -17.71
C VAL A 55 12.92 -2.06 -18.86
N VAL A 56 13.93 -1.19 -19.05
CA VAL A 56 13.91 -0.24 -20.18
C VAL A 56 14.15 -1.02 -21.47
N ALA A 57 13.12 -1.11 -22.32
CA ALA A 57 13.09 -1.93 -23.53
C ALA A 57 14.18 -1.60 -24.57
N SER A 58 14.85 -0.43 -24.48
CA SER A 58 15.83 0.00 -25.47
C SER A 58 17.15 -0.75 -25.42
N GLY A 59 17.48 -1.45 -24.33
CA GLY A 59 18.74 -2.19 -24.18
C GLY A 59 20.03 -1.33 -24.13
N ASP A 60 19.96 -0.03 -24.44
CA ASP A 60 21.10 0.88 -24.41
C ASP A 60 21.41 1.34 -22.97
N SER A 61 22.52 0.82 -22.42
CA SER A 61 23.03 1.18 -21.09
C SER A 61 23.45 2.65 -20.97
N ASN A 62 23.57 3.38 -22.08
CA ASN A 62 23.88 4.81 -22.12
C ASN A 62 22.67 5.71 -22.34
N ALA A 63 21.45 5.17 -22.42
CA ALA A 63 20.24 5.94 -22.72
C ALA A 63 20.06 7.14 -21.77
N SER A 64 20.40 6.95 -20.49
CA SER A 64 20.37 8.00 -19.46
C SER A 64 21.21 9.24 -19.80
N ARG A 65 22.27 9.10 -20.61
CA ARG A 65 23.18 10.20 -21.00
C ARG A 65 22.63 11.12 -22.09
N SER A 66 21.45 10.80 -22.63
CA SER A 66 20.83 11.54 -23.73
C SER A 66 19.50 12.20 -23.36
N VAL A 67 19.00 11.95 -22.15
CA VAL A 67 17.69 12.42 -21.66
C VAL A 67 17.59 13.94 -21.76
N ASP A 68 18.65 14.66 -21.37
CA ASP A 68 18.65 16.13 -21.40
C ASP A 68 18.51 16.71 -22.81
N ARG A 69 19.12 16.04 -23.80
CA ARG A 69 19.01 16.42 -25.20
C ARG A 69 17.62 16.10 -25.75
N VAL A 70 17.08 14.92 -25.44
CA VAL A 70 15.84 14.42 -26.04
C VAL A 70 14.59 15.08 -25.43
N VAL A 71 14.54 15.21 -24.11
CA VAL A 71 13.37 15.71 -23.37
C VAL A 71 13.44 17.22 -23.18
N TYR A 72 14.63 17.73 -22.82
CA TYR A 72 14.79 19.13 -22.43
C TYR A 72 15.47 20.00 -23.50
N GLN A 73 15.86 19.42 -24.65
CA GLN A 73 16.55 20.09 -25.76
C GLN A 73 17.79 20.90 -25.33
N ARG A 74 18.42 20.53 -24.21
CA ARG A 74 19.63 21.19 -23.74
C ARG A 74 20.87 20.50 -24.33
N PRO A 75 21.80 21.24 -24.95
CA PRO A 75 23.11 20.69 -25.30
C PRO A 75 23.88 20.32 -24.03
N ARG A 76 24.74 19.30 -24.13
CA ARG A 76 25.55 18.79 -23.01
C ARG A 76 26.36 19.93 -22.36
N PRO A 77 26.60 19.88 -21.03
CA PRO A 77 27.75 20.57 -20.45
C PRO A 77 29.07 19.96 -20.94
#